data_AF-A0A2V2BLX2-F1
#
_entry.id   AF-A0A2V2BLX2-F1
#
_cell.length_a   1.000
_cell.length_b   1.000
_cell.length_c   1.000
_cell.angle_alpha   90.00
_cell.angle_beta   90.00
_cell.angle_gamma   90.00
#
_symmetry.space_group_name_H-M   'P 1'
#
loop_
_entity.id
_entity.type
_entity.pdbx_description
1 polymer ?
#
loop_
_entity_poly.entity_id
_entity_poly.type
_entity_poly.pdbx_seq_one_letter_code
_entity_poly.pdbx_strand_id
1 'polypeptide(L)'
;MWLGAVCWQVGYDSIYAYADIADDAKLKLKSTALLFSDKGRQWIGSFYAATIALWSFGGMHLHMSTAYFIVIFLITLHFSWQIKTFSIHQPNQSLNLFRANVLVGVLLLLAAIFGSF
;
A
#
# COMPACT_ATOMS: atom_id res chain seq x y z
N MET A 1 10.34 10.42 -3.07
CA MET A 1 8.90 10.77 -2.91
C MET A 1 8.02 10.18 -4.01
N TRP A 2 8.14 10.62 -5.29
CA TRP A 2 7.28 10.14 -6.38
C TRP A 2 7.31 8.62 -6.58
N LEU A 3 8.49 7.99 -6.64
CA LEU A 3 8.60 6.53 -6.76
C LEU A 3 7.91 5.78 -5.62
N GLY A 4 7.98 6.31 -4.39
CA GLY A 4 7.26 5.72 -3.25
C GLY A 4 5.74 5.80 -3.43
N ALA A 5 5.22 6.90 -3.98
CA ALA A 5 3.81 7.02 -4.31
C ALA A 5 3.38 6.04 -5.42
N VAL A 6 4.22 5.82 -6.43
CA VAL A 6 3.99 4.80 -7.46
C VAL A 6 3.97 3.40 -6.85
N CYS A 7 4.95 3.06 -6.00
CA CYS A 7 4.96 1.76 -5.31
C CYS A 7 3.72 1.55 -4.44
N TRP A 8 3.29 2.61 -3.73
CA TRP A 8 2.10 2.57 -2.90
C TRP A 8 0.85 2.30 -3.73
N GLN A 9 0.68 3.04 -4.84
CA GLN A 9 -0.40 2.88 -5.81
C GLN A 9 -0.48 1.45 -6.31
N VAL A 10 0.64 0.92 -6.82
CA VAL A 10 0.70 -0.46 -7.32
C VAL A 10 0.34 -1.46 -6.22
N GLY A 11 0.77 -1.22 -4.97
CA GLY A 11 0.43 -2.07 -3.83
C GLY A 11 -1.07 -2.14 -3.55
N TYR A 12 -1.73 -0.99 -3.35
CA TYR A 12 -3.15 -1.00 -2.99
C TYR A 12 -4.07 -1.31 -4.19
N ASP A 13 -3.69 -0.93 -5.42
CA ASP A 13 -4.42 -1.34 -6.63
C ASP A 13 -4.33 -2.86 -6.83
N SER A 14 -3.19 -3.48 -6.46
CA SER A 14 -3.07 -4.93 -6.46
C SER A 14 -4.01 -5.58 -5.45
N ILE A 15 -4.23 -5.00 -4.26
CA ILE A 15 -5.26 -5.49 -3.32
C ILE A 15 -6.63 -5.44 -3.99
N TYR A 16 -6.97 -4.32 -4.62
CA TYR A 16 -8.26 -4.15 -5.29
C TYR A 16 -8.47 -5.18 -6.41
N ALA A 17 -7.43 -5.50 -7.19
CA ALA A 17 -7.51 -6.51 -8.24
C ALA A 17 -7.92 -7.91 -7.73
N TYR A 18 -7.67 -8.24 -6.45
CA TYR A 18 -8.14 -9.50 -5.86
C TYR A 18 -9.65 -9.51 -5.56
N ALA A 19 -10.31 -8.36 -5.53
CA ALA A 19 -11.77 -8.31 -5.44
C ALA A 19 -12.43 -8.85 -6.73
N ASP A 20 -11.79 -8.63 -7.87
CA ASP A 20 -12.33 -8.94 -9.19
C ASP A 20 -11.80 -10.29 -9.76
N ILE A 21 -11.00 -11.04 -8.99
CA ILE A 21 -10.28 -12.24 -9.47
C ILE A 21 -11.19 -13.33 -10.06
N ALA A 22 -12.40 -13.52 -9.49
CA ALA A 22 -13.35 -14.52 -9.96
C ALA A 22 -13.97 -14.11 -11.32
N ASP A 23 -14.27 -12.82 -11.48
CA ASP A 23 -14.83 -12.27 -12.71
C ASP A 23 -13.76 -12.22 -13.81
N ASP A 24 -12.53 -11.82 -13.46
CA ASP A 24 -11.37 -11.87 -14.36
C ASP A 24 -11.13 -13.28 -14.90
N ALA A 25 -11.22 -14.30 -14.03
CA ALA A 25 -11.07 -15.70 -14.42
C ALA A 25 -12.17 -16.13 -15.41
N LYS A 26 -13.41 -15.74 -15.14
CA LYS A 26 -14.58 -16.05 -15.99
C LYS A 26 -14.45 -15.39 -17.37
N LEU A 27 -13.95 -14.17 -17.42
CA LEU A 27 -13.73 -13.39 -18.65
C LEU A 27 -12.40 -13.71 -19.34
N LYS A 28 -11.57 -14.59 -18.76
CA LYS A 28 -10.23 -14.96 -19.25
C LYS A 28 -9.30 -13.74 -19.41
N LEU A 29 -9.42 -12.77 -18.52
CA LEU A 29 -8.53 -11.61 -18.46
C LEU A 29 -7.15 -12.02 -17.92
N LYS A 30 -6.12 -11.24 -18.25
CA LYS A 30 -4.75 -11.45 -17.77
C LYS A 30 -4.42 -10.47 -16.65
N SER A 31 -5.17 -10.50 -15.55
CA SER A 31 -4.95 -9.58 -14.43
C SER A 31 -3.78 -10.00 -13.56
N THR A 32 -3.21 -9.03 -12.85
CA THR A 32 -2.14 -9.25 -11.87
C THR A 32 -2.57 -10.16 -10.73
N ALA A 33 -3.85 -10.10 -10.32
CA ALA A 33 -4.39 -11.01 -9.31
C ALA A 33 -4.36 -12.48 -9.77
N LEU A 34 -4.63 -12.74 -11.05
CA LEU A 34 -4.49 -14.08 -11.64
C LEU A 34 -3.02 -14.50 -11.80
N LEU A 35 -2.14 -13.58 -12.20
CA LEU A 35 -0.71 -13.85 -12.36
C LEU A 35 -0.05 -14.23 -11.03
N PHE A 36 -0.36 -13.48 -9.96
CA PHE A 36 0.26 -13.68 -8.65
C PHE A 36 -0.50 -14.66 -7.77
N SER A 37 -1.80 -14.90 -8.01
CA SER A 37 -2.60 -15.92 -7.36
C SER A 37 -2.34 -15.95 -5.84
N ASP A 38 -1.91 -17.08 -5.29
CA ASP A 38 -1.62 -17.29 -3.85
C ASP A 38 -0.45 -16.43 -3.30
N LYS A 39 0.38 -15.88 -4.19
CA LYS A 39 1.53 -15.03 -3.82
C LYS A 39 1.17 -13.55 -3.65
N GLY A 40 -0.09 -13.17 -3.79
CA GLY A 40 -0.54 -11.77 -3.67
C GLY A 40 -0.05 -11.07 -2.42
N ARG A 41 -0.11 -11.76 -1.26
CA ARG A 41 0.36 -11.21 0.02
C ARG A 41 1.84 -10.81 -0.02
N GLN A 42 2.70 -11.63 -0.62
CA GLN A 42 4.13 -11.36 -0.74
C GLN A 42 4.40 -10.21 -1.71
N TRP A 43 3.68 -10.19 -2.84
CA TRP A 43 3.82 -9.16 -3.86
C TRP A 43 3.41 -7.78 -3.33
N ILE A 44 2.20 -7.67 -2.77
CA ILE A 44 1.68 -6.43 -2.16
C ILE A 44 2.60 -5.98 -1.02
N GLY A 45 3.02 -6.90 -0.15
CA GLY A 45 3.93 -6.60 0.96
C GLY A 45 5.27 -6.03 0.48
N SER A 46 5.79 -6.51 -0.64
CA SER A 46 7.05 -6.00 -1.23
C SER A 46 6.89 -4.55 -1.73
N PHE A 47 5.77 -4.21 -2.36
CA PHE A 47 5.47 -2.84 -2.77
C PHE A 47 5.29 -1.90 -1.57
N TYR A 48 4.63 -2.35 -0.51
CA TYR A 48 4.51 -1.58 0.72
C TYR A 48 5.87 -1.37 1.39
N ALA A 49 6.73 -2.39 1.44
CA ALA A 49 8.09 -2.25 1.95
C ALA A 49 8.91 -1.23 1.12
N ALA A 50 8.84 -1.32 -0.21
CA ALA A 50 9.49 -0.37 -1.11
C ALA A 50 8.97 1.06 -0.93
N THR A 51 7.65 1.22 -0.73
CA THR A 51 7.00 2.50 -0.43
C THR A 51 7.62 3.15 0.81
N ILE A 52 7.65 2.42 1.93
CA ILE A 52 8.21 2.92 3.19
C ILE A 52 9.68 3.29 3.01
N ALA A 53 10.48 2.43 2.38
CA ALA A 53 11.89 2.72 2.13
C ALA A 53 12.10 4.00 1.31
N LEU A 54 11.35 4.17 0.22
CA LEU A 54 11.46 5.33 -0.69
C LEU A 54 10.95 6.64 -0.06
N TRP A 55 9.93 6.57 0.79
CA TRP A 55 9.45 7.74 1.55
C TRP A 55 10.39 8.10 2.69
N SER A 56 10.86 7.14 3.48
CA SER A 56 11.89 7.37 4.51
C SER A 56 13.15 7.98 3.91
N PHE A 57 13.65 7.43 2.80
CA PHE A 57 14.81 7.98 2.09
C PHE A 57 14.57 9.41 1.61
N GLY A 58 13.39 9.68 1.04
CA GLY A 58 12.99 11.03 0.64
C GLY A 58 12.95 12.01 1.81
N GLY A 59 12.35 11.61 2.94
CA GLY A 59 12.29 12.44 4.15
C GLY A 59 13.66 12.76 4.73
N MET A 60 14.59 11.80 4.72
CA MET A 60 15.99 12.03 5.14
C MET A 60 16.68 13.08 4.27
N HIS A 61 16.54 12.99 2.95
CA HIS A 61 17.13 13.94 2.00
C HIS A 61 16.50 15.33 2.04
N LEU A 62 15.24 15.43 2.47
CA LEU A 62 14.54 16.69 2.66
C LEU A 62 14.75 17.27 4.06
N HIS A 63 15.58 16.64 4.90
CA HIS A 63 15.83 17.04 6.29
C HIS A 63 14.54 17.19 7.12
N MET A 64 13.56 16.32 6.88
CA MET A 64 12.28 16.32 7.62
C MET A 64 12.51 16.02 9.10
N SER A 65 11.72 16.64 9.98
CA SER A 65 11.83 16.48 11.43
C SER A 65 11.37 15.09 11.90
N THR A 66 11.64 14.75 13.16
CA THR A 66 11.25 13.47 13.77
C THR A 66 9.74 13.20 13.66
N ALA A 67 8.91 14.25 13.63
CA ALA A 67 7.47 14.15 13.44
C ALA A 67 7.11 13.40 12.13
N TYR A 68 7.83 13.65 11.03
CA TYR A 68 7.66 12.94 9.77
C TYR A 68 7.83 11.43 9.94
N PHE A 69 8.92 11.02 10.59
CA PHE A 69 9.27 9.60 10.75
C PHE A 69 8.32 8.87 11.71
N ILE A 70 7.75 9.57 12.70
CA ILE A 70 6.67 9.02 13.54
C ILE A 70 5.45 8.69 12.67
N VAL A 71 5.07 9.56 11.74
CA VAL A 71 3.92 9.30 10.87
C VAL A 71 4.23 8.19 9.86
N ILE A 72 5.45 8.12 9.30
CA ILE A 72 5.88 6.99 8.46
C ILE A 72 5.81 5.67 9.23
N PHE A 73 6.16 5.66 10.51
CA PHE A 73 6.00 4.48 11.37
C PHE A 73 4.52 4.08 11.52
N LEU A 74 3.60 5.04 11.71
CA LEU A 74 2.16 4.75 11.74
C LEU A 74 1.65 4.17 10.42
N ILE A 75 2.11 4.69 9.27
CA ILE A 75 1.79 4.12 7.95
C ILE A 75 2.32 2.68 7.85
N THR A 76 3.51 2.41 8.36
CA THR A 76 4.11 1.06 8.37
C THR A 76 3.26 0.08 9.19
N LEU A 77 2.75 0.50 10.35
CA LEU A 77 1.81 -0.31 11.15
C LEU A 77 0.51 -0.56 10.40
N HIS A 78 -0.03 0.47 9.72
CA HIS A 78 -1.25 0.34 8.91
C HIS A 78 -1.06 -0.65 7.75
N PHE A 79 0.04 -0.56 7.00
CA PHE A 79 0.38 -1.54 5.96
C PHE A 79 0.56 -2.95 6.53
N SER A 80 1.21 -3.09 7.68
CA SER A 80 1.38 -4.38 8.34
C SER A 80 0.03 -5.00 8.72
N TRP A 81 -0.91 -4.19 9.20
CA TRP A 81 -2.29 -4.62 9.44
C TRP A 81 -3.00 -5.02 8.15
N GLN A 82 -2.87 -4.25 7.06
CA GLN A 82 -3.48 -4.60 5.77
C GLN A 82 -2.96 -5.95 5.25
N ILE A 83 -1.64 -6.19 5.28
CA ILE A 83 -1.03 -7.44 4.82
C ILE A 83 -1.46 -8.65 5.67
N LYS A 84 -1.57 -8.49 7.00
CA LYS A 84 -2.05 -9.54 7.90
C LYS A 84 -3.53 -9.87 7.65
N THR A 85 -4.33 -8.83 7.41
CA THR A 85 -5.78 -8.92 7.19
C THR A 85 -6.10 -9.46 5.80
N PHE A 86 -5.28 -9.15 4.79
CA PHE A 86 -5.50 -9.55 3.40
C PHE A 86 -5.67 -11.06 3.24
N SER A 87 -6.75 -11.45 2.57
CA SER A 87 -7.11 -12.82 2.23
C SER A 87 -7.65 -12.89 0.80
N ILE A 88 -7.13 -13.85 0.02
CA ILE A 88 -7.52 -14.08 -1.38
C ILE A 88 -8.95 -14.64 -1.46
N HIS A 89 -9.41 -15.31 -0.40
CA HIS A 89 -10.72 -15.95 -0.35
C HIS A 89 -11.84 -15.00 0.11
N GLN A 90 -11.54 -13.73 0.39
CA GLN A 90 -12.51 -12.76 0.89
C GLN A 90 -12.51 -11.47 0.04
N PRO A 91 -13.12 -11.48 -1.16
CA PRO A 91 -13.13 -10.32 -2.08
C PRO A 91 -13.63 -9.01 -1.45
N ASN A 92 -14.69 -9.09 -0.62
CA ASN A 92 -15.24 -7.94 0.09
C ASN A 92 -14.23 -7.31 1.07
N GLN A 93 -13.33 -8.11 1.63
CA GLN A 93 -12.28 -7.63 2.51
C GLN A 93 -11.23 -6.83 1.71
N SER A 94 -10.89 -7.27 0.49
CA SER A 94 -9.98 -6.55 -0.40
C SER A 94 -10.47 -5.14 -0.72
N LEU A 95 -11.77 -4.97 -0.98
CA LEU A 95 -12.34 -3.63 -1.22
C LEU A 95 -12.25 -2.72 0.01
N ASN A 96 -12.48 -3.27 1.21
CA ASN A 96 -12.34 -2.51 2.45
C ASN A 96 -10.87 -2.11 2.71
N LEU A 97 -9.92 -3.01 2.44
CA LEU A 97 -8.49 -2.73 2.54
C LEU A 97 -8.03 -1.69 1.51
N PHE A 98 -8.55 -1.74 0.28
CA PHE A 98 -8.34 -0.71 -0.73
C PHE A 98 -8.78 0.67 -0.20
N ARG A 99 -10.02 0.78 0.29
CA ARG A 99 -10.56 2.03 0.85
C ARG A 99 -9.76 2.52 2.06
N ALA A 100 -9.21 1.62 2.87
CA ALA A 100 -8.35 1.98 3.99
C ALA A 100 -7.06 2.71 3.58
N ASN A 101 -6.70 2.74 2.29
CA ASN A 101 -5.56 3.53 1.81
C ASN A 101 -5.83 5.04 1.74
N VAL A 102 -7.08 5.50 1.80
CA VAL A 102 -7.37 6.94 1.96
C VAL A 102 -6.66 7.49 3.21
N LEU A 103 -6.64 6.71 4.30
CA LEU A 103 -5.92 7.07 5.52
C LEU A 103 -4.42 7.25 5.28
N VAL A 104 -3.80 6.46 4.41
CA VAL A 104 -2.36 6.59 4.10
C VAL A 104 -2.07 7.91 3.41
N GLY A 105 -2.94 8.34 2.48
CA GLY A 105 -2.83 9.66 1.85
C GLY A 105 -2.94 10.81 2.86
N VAL A 106 -3.91 10.71 3.79
CA VAL A 106 -4.06 11.69 4.88
C VAL A 106 -2.83 11.69 5.80
N LEU A 107 -2.34 10.52 6.22
CA LEU A 107 -1.16 10.41 7.05
C LEU A 107 0.07 10.99 6.35
N LEU A 108 0.30 10.70 5.07
CA LEU A 108 1.44 11.24 4.33
C LEU A 108 1.37 12.77 4.20
N LEU A 109 0.16 13.33 4.01
CA LEU A 109 -0.05 14.78 4.02
C LEU A 109 0.30 15.38 5.39
N LEU A 110 -0.17 14.79 6.48
CA LEU A 110 0.17 15.23 7.84
C LEU A 110 1.68 15.12 8.09
N ALA A 111 2.32 14.05 7.63
CA ALA A 111 3.76 13.88 7.71
C ALA A 111 4.50 15.01 6.99
N ALA A 112 4.06 15.39 5.78
CA ALA A 112 4.67 16.48 5.03
C ALA A 112 4.49 17.85 5.73
N ILE A 113 3.30 18.13 6.27
CA ILE A 113 3.04 19.38 6.99
C ILE A 113 3.86 19.45 8.27
N PHE A 114 3.70 18.50 9.18
CA PHE A 114 4.36 18.54 10.50
C PHE A 114 5.85 18.23 10.44
N GLY A 115 6.30 17.52 9.42
CA GLY A 115 7.72 17.21 9.19
C GLY A 115 8.54 18.39 8.66
N SER A 116 7.87 19.41 8.12
CA SER A 116 8.52 20.60 7.55
C SER A 116 8.86 21.68 8.58
N PHE A 117 8.38 21.53 9.82
CA PHE A 117 8.70 22.38 10.97
C PHE A 117 9.67 21.65 11.90
#